data_AF-A0A1I7J4J7-F1
#
_entry.id   AF-A0A1I7J4J7-F1
#
_cell.length_a   1.000
_cell.length_b   1.000
_cell.length_c   1.000
_cell.angle_alpha   90.00
_cell.angle_beta   90.00
_cell.angle_gamma   90.00
#
_symmetry.space_group_name_H-M   'P 1'
#
loop_
_entity.id
_entity.type
_entity.pdbx_description
1 polymer ?
#
loop_
_entity_poly.entity_id
_entity_poly.type
_entity_poly.pdbx_seq_one_letter_code
_entity_poly.pdbx_strand_id
1 'polypeptide(L)'
;MRMLLLHLLPGLLLFIAGIIFRTWPPKQINWLYGFRTHYSMRDQPNWDEANRYHPTLLIGIGMIATLAGGLSYLFVPPKLGILLVVALMLVLLMGSIVLTNEHLKRKYGKW
;
A
#
# COMPACT_ATOMS: atom_id res chain seq x y z
N MET A 1 9.50 -4.78 -25.75
CA MET A 1 9.62 -5.80 -24.67
C MET A 1 10.65 -5.46 -23.59
N ARG A 2 11.84 -4.91 -23.94
CA ARG A 2 13.00 -4.77 -23.03
C ARG A 2 12.76 -3.95 -21.73
N MET A 3 11.70 -3.15 -21.64
CA MET A 3 11.39 -2.32 -20.45
C MET A 3 10.02 -2.62 -19.82
N LEU A 4 9.30 -3.63 -20.30
CA LEU A 4 7.97 -3.98 -19.77
C LEU A 4 8.05 -4.28 -18.26
N LEU A 5 9.05 -5.05 -17.86
CA LEU A 5 9.26 -5.41 -16.46
C LEU A 5 9.36 -4.16 -15.57
N LEU A 6 10.08 -3.12 -16.01
CA LEU A 6 10.27 -1.89 -15.23
C LEU A 6 8.97 -1.11 -14.99
N HIS A 7 7.98 -1.26 -15.88
CA HIS A 7 6.67 -0.62 -15.73
C HIS A 7 5.77 -1.39 -14.76
N LEU A 8 5.89 -2.72 -14.71
CA LEU A 8 5.01 -3.60 -13.92
C LEU A 8 5.55 -3.88 -12.52
N LEU A 9 6.87 -3.95 -12.36
CA LEU A 9 7.54 -4.45 -11.16
C LEU A 9 7.17 -3.68 -9.87
N PRO A 10 7.09 -2.34 -9.85
CA PRO A 10 6.72 -1.61 -8.64
C PRO A 10 5.33 -1.99 -8.12
N GLY A 11 4.34 -2.08 -9.02
CA GLY A 11 2.98 -2.47 -8.66
C GLY A 11 2.88 -3.93 -8.21
N LEU A 12 3.57 -4.84 -8.91
CA LEU A 12 3.59 -6.26 -8.58
C LEU A 12 4.24 -6.52 -7.22
N LEU A 13 5.36 -5.87 -6.92
CA LEU A 13 6.02 -5.99 -5.63
C LEU A 13 5.12 -5.48 -4.50
N LEU A 14 4.43 -4.36 -4.70
CA LEU A 14 3.51 -3.82 -3.70
C LEU A 14 2.29 -4.74 -3.51
N PHE A 15 1.74 -5.29 -4.59
CA PHE A 15 0.65 -6.27 -4.55
C PHE A 15 1.03 -7.50 -3.73
N ILE A 16 2.20 -8.08 -4.02
CA ILE A 16 2.74 -9.25 -3.30
C ILE A 16 3.00 -8.89 -1.83
N ALA A 17 3.63 -7.75 -1.55
CA ALA A 17 3.87 -7.30 -0.19
C ALA A 17 2.56 -7.14 0.61
N GLY A 18 1.51 -6.58 -0.02
CA GLY A 18 0.18 -6.49 0.56
C GLY A 18 -0.41 -7.85 0.91
N ILE A 19 -0.25 -8.86 0.04
CA ILE A 19 -0.66 -10.25 0.33
C ILE A 19 0.12 -10.80 1.53
N ILE A 20 1.46 -10.69 1.51
CA ILE A 20 2.34 -11.17 2.58
C ILE A 20 1.92 -10.55 3.93
N PHE A 21 1.71 -9.24 3.99
CA PHE A 21 1.31 -8.56 5.22
C PHE A 21 -0.11 -8.90 5.67
N ARG A 22 -1.01 -9.23 4.74
CA ARG A 22 -2.35 -9.72 5.07
C ARG A 22 -2.32 -11.14 5.63
N THR A 23 -1.43 -12.00 5.11
CA THR A 23 -1.30 -13.40 5.53
C THR A 23 -0.53 -13.55 6.83
N TRP A 24 0.53 -12.76 7.03
CA TRP A 24 1.38 -12.79 8.21
C TRP A 24 1.45 -11.42 8.89
N PRO A 25 0.33 -10.91 9.43
CA PRO A 25 0.34 -9.64 10.14
C PRO A 25 1.16 -9.76 11.43
N PRO A 26 1.82 -8.67 11.87
CA PRO A 26 2.49 -8.65 13.16
C PRO A 26 1.48 -8.79 14.30
N LYS A 27 1.72 -9.76 15.20
CA LYS A 27 0.78 -10.09 16.29
C LYS A 27 0.87 -9.17 17.51
N GLN A 28 1.97 -8.46 17.66
CA GLN A 28 2.22 -7.57 18.80
C GLN A 28 2.76 -6.25 18.29
N ILE A 29 2.45 -5.17 19.01
CA ILE A 29 3.00 -3.85 18.75
C ILE A 29 4.52 -3.94 18.78
N ASN A 30 5.15 -3.58 17.67
CA ASN A 30 6.60 -3.62 17.53
C ASN A 30 7.10 -2.51 16.60
N TRP A 31 8.41 -2.34 16.59
CA TRP A 31 9.11 -1.30 15.85
C TRP A 31 9.85 -1.84 14.62
N LEU A 32 9.67 -3.12 14.25
CA LEU A 32 10.30 -3.73 13.08
C LEU A 32 9.40 -3.64 11.85
N TYR A 33 8.15 -4.11 11.93
CA TYR A 33 7.24 -4.14 10.78
C TYR A 33 5.75 -4.02 11.17
N GLY A 34 4.93 -3.68 10.18
CA GLY A 34 3.51 -3.38 10.33
C GLY A 34 3.16 -1.93 10.02
N PHE A 35 1.86 -1.63 10.00
CA PHE A 35 1.34 -0.27 9.91
C PHE A 35 1.53 0.44 11.24
N ARG A 36 2.48 1.38 11.28
CA ARG A 36 2.99 2.01 12.50
C ARG A 36 2.73 3.51 12.47
N THR A 37 1.61 3.92 13.04
CA THR A 37 1.27 5.31 13.29
C THR A 37 1.01 5.48 14.78
N HIS A 38 1.01 6.72 15.26
CA HIS A 38 0.63 7.02 16.64
C HIS A 38 -0.72 6.40 17.03
N TYR A 39 -1.68 6.37 16.08
CA TYR A 39 -2.99 5.76 16.27
C TYR A 39 -2.95 4.24 16.29
N SER A 40 -2.24 3.59 15.37
CA SER A 40 -2.22 2.12 15.30
C SER A 40 -1.42 1.48 16.43
N MET A 41 -0.42 2.18 16.97
CA MET A 41 0.45 1.66 18.04
C MET A 41 -0.06 1.93 19.46
N ARG A 42 -1.26 2.51 19.60
CA ARG A 42 -1.79 2.90 20.91
C ARG A 42 -2.10 1.72 21.81
N ASP A 43 -2.81 0.74 21.28
CA ASP A 43 -3.25 -0.46 21.99
C ASP A 43 -3.39 -1.63 21.00
N GLN A 44 -3.45 -2.84 21.54
CA GLN A 44 -3.49 -4.06 20.74
C GLN A 44 -4.70 -4.12 19.77
N PRO A 45 -5.94 -3.71 20.17
CA PRO A 45 -7.06 -3.65 19.23
C PRO A 45 -6.84 -2.72 18.03
N ASN A 46 -6.27 -1.52 18.24
CA ASN A 46 -5.92 -0.61 17.16
C ASN A 46 -4.82 -1.20 16.26
N TRP A 47 -3.83 -1.85 16.87
CA TRP A 47 -2.74 -2.51 16.15
C TRP A 47 -3.25 -3.62 15.22
N ASP A 48 -4.07 -4.51 15.76
CA ASP A 48 -4.64 -5.64 15.04
C ASP A 48 -5.52 -5.16 13.88
N GLU A 49 -6.37 -4.16 14.14
CA GLU A 49 -7.24 -3.60 13.11
C GLU A 49 -6.46 -2.93 11.99
N ALA A 50 -5.45 -2.12 12.32
CA ALA A 50 -4.67 -1.39 11.33
C ALA A 50 -3.89 -2.36 10.43
N ASN A 51 -3.29 -3.39 11.03
CA ASN A 51 -2.55 -4.42 10.31
C ASN A 51 -3.45 -5.42 9.59
N ARG A 52 -4.76 -5.45 9.87
CA ARG A 52 -5.78 -6.14 9.07
C ARG A 52 -6.25 -5.29 7.88
N TYR A 53 -6.48 -3.99 8.10
CA TYR A 53 -7.06 -3.08 7.11
C TYR A 53 -6.04 -2.61 6.06
N HIS A 54 -4.88 -2.12 6.50
CA HIS A 54 -3.90 -1.48 5.64
C HIS A 54 -3.37 -2.40 4.51
N PRO A 55 -3.04 -3.69 4.75
CA PRO A 55 -2.60 -4.57 3.67
C PRO A 55 -3.64 -4.75 2.55
N THR A 56 -4.94 -4.66 2.87
CA THR A 56 -5.99 -4.71 1.85
C THR A 56 -5.92 -3.52 0.90
N LEU A 57 -5.58 -2.33 1.41
CA LEU A 57 -5.32 -1.16 0.58
C LEU A 57 -4.05 -1.35 -0.27
N LEU A 58 -2.97 -1.88 0.30
CA LEU A 58 -1.73 -2.14 -0.44
C LEU A 58 -1.93 -3.10 -1.61
N ILE A 59 -2.75 -4.15 -1.43
CA ILE A 59 -3.14 -5.07 -2.50
C ILE A 59 -3.86 -4.31 -3.63
N GLY A 60 -4.87 -3.50 -3.28
CA GLY A 60 -5.59 -2.70 -4.27
C GLY A 60 -4.70 -1.71 -5.03
N ILE A 61 -3.81 -1.01 -4.30
CA ILE A 61 -2.87 -0.06 -4.89
C ILE A 61 -1.87 -0.77 -5.81
N GLY A 62 -1.32 -1.91 -5.38
CA GLY A 62 -0.43 -2.72 -6.21
C GLY A 62 -1.10 -3.20 -7.50
N MET A 63 -2.37 -3.61 -7.43
CA MET A 63 -3.16 -3.99 -8.60
C MET A 63 -3.37 -2.81 -9.55
N ILE A 64 -3.80 -1.66 -9.03
CA ILE A 64 -4.00 -0.42 -9.83
C ILE A 64 -2.67 0.02 -10.47
N ALA A 65 -1.57 0.04 -9.71
CA ALA A 65 -0.26 0.43 -10.22
C ALA A 65 0.26 -0.53 -11.29
N THR A 66 0.00 -1.84 -11.16
CA THR A 66 0.37 -2.84 -12.16
C THR A 66 -0.41 -2.63 -13.47
N LEU A 67 -1.73 -2.42 -13.38
CA LEU A 67 -2.57 -2.13 -14.55
C LEU A 67 -2.16 -0.81 -15.21
N ALA A 68 -1.93 0.24 -14.42
CA ALA A 68 -1.44 1.53 -14.90
C ALA A 68 -0.07 1.41 -15.57
N GLY A 69 0.84 0.57 -15.05
CA GLY A 69 2.12 0.25 -15.67
C GLY A 69 1.98 -0.45 -17.01
N GLY A 70 1.06 -1.41 -17.13
CA GLY A 70 0.74 -2.06 -18.40
C GLY A 70 0.20 -1.08 -19.44
N LEU A 71 -0.73 -0.22 -19.05
CA LEU A 71 -1.28 0.82 -19.92
C LEU A 71 -0.21 1.86 -20.32
N SER A 72 0.61 2.32 -19.37
CA SER A 72 1.63 3.33 -19.67
C SER A 72 2.70 2.79 -20.62
N TYR A 73 3.05 1.50 -20.53
CA TYR A 73 3.95 0.86 -21.50
C TYR A 73 3.39 0.87 -22.94
N LEU A 74 2.06 0.80 -23.11
CA LEU A 74 1.42 0.78 -24.43
C LEU A 74 1.24 2.18 -25.03
N PHE A 75 0.97 3.19 -24.19
CA PHE A 75 0.48 4.49 -24.66
C PHE A 75 1.38 5.69 -24.33
N VAL A 76 2.41 5.52 -23.50
CA VAL A 76 3.22 6.63 -22.98
C VAL A 76 4.72 6.40 -23.27
N PRO A 77 5.49 7.45 -23.59
CA PRO A 77 6.95 7.33 -23.71
C PRO A 77 7.56 6.71 -22.44
N PRO A 78 8.48 5.71 -22.55
CA PRO A 78 8.85 4.85 -21.42
C PRO A 78 9.27 5.58 -20.13
N LYS A 79 10.11 6.62 -20.25
CA LYS A 79 10.59 7.39 -19.09
C LYS A 79 9.45 8.13 -18.38
N LEU A 80 8.55 8.73 -19.17
CA LEU A 80 7.39 9.46 -18.64
C LEU A 80 6.37 8.48 -18.04
N GLY A 81 6.13 7.33 -18.69
CA GLY A 81 5.22 6.30 -18.22
C GLY A 81 5.63 5.76 -16.84
N ILE A 82 6.90 5.45 -16.64
CA ILE A 82 7.44 5.02 -15.33
C ILE A 82 7.25 6.13 -14.29
N LEU A 83 7.60 7.37 -14.61
CA LEU A 83 7.46 8.50 -13.68
C LEU A 83 6.01 8.68 -13.22
N LEU A 84 5.05 8.64 -14.14
CA LEU A 84 3.63 8.80 -13.83
C LEU A 84 3.10 7.65 -12.94
N VAL A 85 3.50 6.41 -13.22
CA VAL A 85 3.10 5.24 -12.42
C VAL A 85 3.65 5.33 -10.99
N VAL A 86 4.92 5.71 -10.84
CA VAL A 86 5.53 5.91 -9.53
C VAL A 86 4.85 7.05 -8.76
N ALA A 87 4.59 8.19 -9.43
CA ALA A 87 3.88 9.31 -8.82
C ALA A 87 2.47 8.92 -8.36
N LEU A 88 1.71 8.21 -9.19
CA LEU A 88 0.40 7.66 -8.83
C LEU A 88 0.51 6.75 -7.60
N MET A 89 1.47 5.83 -7.58
CA MET A 89 1.67 4.91 -6.47
C MET A 89 1.99 5.64 -5.16
N LEU A 90 2.83 6.67 -5.19
CA LEU A 90 3.14 7.48 -4.01
C LEU A 90 1.91 8.21 -3.46
N VAL A 91 1.09 8.82 -4.33
CA VAL A 91 -0.15 9.50 -3.92
C VAL A 91 -1.12 8.51 -3.28
N LEU A 92 -1.29 7.33 -3.89
CA LEU A 92 -2.16 6.28 -3.35
C LEU A 92 -1.65 5.74 -2.01
N LEU A 93 -0.33 5.57 -1.85
CA LEU A 93 0.27 5.15 -0.58
C LEU A 93 0.06 6.18 0.52
N MET A 94 0.28 7.47 0.25
CA MET A 94 -0.03 8.55 1.20
C MET A 94 -1.52 8.54 1.57
N GLY A 95 -2.40 8.41 0.58
CA GLY A 95 -3.84 8.27 0.80
C GLY A 95 -4.18 7.07 1.68
N SER A 96 -3.51 5.92 1.49
CA SER A 96 -3.76 4.72 2.30
C SER A 96 -3.41 4.90 3.78
N ILE A 97 -2.39 5.70 4.09
CA ILE A 97 -2.03 6.04 5.48
C ILE A 97 -3.15 6.87 6.11
N VAL A 98 -3.62 7.90 5.40
CA VAL A 98 -4.72 8.76 5.86
C VAL A 98 -5.99 7.93 6.06
N LEU A 99 -6.37 7.12 5.08
CA LEU A 99 -7.56 6.26 5.14
C LEU A 99 -7.49 5.26 6.29
N THR A 100 -6.33 4.65 6.54
CA THR A 100 -6.16 3.70 7.64
C THR A 100 -6.31 4.42 8.99
N ASN A 101 -5.70 5.60 9.17
CA ASN A 101 -5.86 6.37 10.40
C ASN A 101 -7.30 6.85 10.61
N GLU A 102 -7.97 7.33 9.56
CA GLU A 102 -9.39 7.72 9.63
C GLU A 102 -10.30 6.54 9.95
N HIS A 103 -10.01 5.35 9.40
CA HIS A 103 -10.71 4.12 9.73
C HIS A 103 -10.58 3.77 11.22
N LEU A 104 -9.36 3.83 11.78
CA LEU A 104 -9.13 3.60 13.20
C LEU A 104 -9.88 4.62 14.08
N LYS A 105 -9.81 5.92 13.73
CA LYS A 105 -10.51 6.98 14.45
C LYS A 105 -12.03 6.76 14.47
N ARG A 106 -12.62 6.42 13.32
CA ARG A 106 -14.07 6.15 13.22
C ARG A 106 -14.48 4.91 14.01
N LYS A 107 -13.64 3.86 14.01
CA LYS A 107 -13.97 2.59 14.65
C LYS A 107 -13.80 2.64 16.17
N TYR A 108 -12.75 3.28 16.67
CA TYR A 108 -12.39 3.22 18.08
C TYR A 108 -12.62 4.53 18.84
N GLY A 109 -12.74 5.68 18.17
CA GLY A 109 -13.15 6.98 18.76
C GLY A 109 -12.29 7.52 19.91
N LYS A 110 -11.26 6.77 20.33
CA LYS A 110 -10.40 7.09 21.46
C LYS A 110 -9.16 7.83 20.93
N TRP A 111 -8.89 9.00 21.52
CA TRP A 111 -7.76 9.90 21.26
C TRP A 111 -6.68 9.75 22.32
#